data_AF-A0A2S3R7E5-F1
#
_entry.id   AF-A0A2S3R7E5-F1
#
_cell.length_a   1.000
_cell.length_b   1.000
_cell.length_c   1.000
_cell.angle_alpha   90.00
_cell.angle_beta   90.00
_cell.angle_gamma   90.00
#
_symmetry.space_group_name_H-M   'P 1'
#
loop_
_entity.id
_entity.type
_entity.pdbx_description
1 polymer ?
#
loop_
_entity_poly.entity_id
_entity_poly.type
_entity_poly.pdbx_seq_one_letter_code
_entity_poly.pdbx_strand_id
1 'polypeptide(L)'
;MDMDEMDFYSLDEQAIKQEIAYKKERLPIEDILFSWVCTPKRLFGEEVLVFGMMIIPSLIVALLVPPTIEDFVVWFGITIVMVLLGLYLRFTEFQPKTYRYELTKVGIRYTIEENVHENFYKFSRAGGKLAAFVSVIAVIFLGPLA
;
A
#
# COMPACT_ATOMS: atom_id res chain seq x y z
N MET A 1 33.30 39.28 24.53
CA MET A 1 32.73 40.16 23.50
C MET A 1 32.24 39.21 22.42
N ASP A 2 30.94 38.94 22.50
CA ASP A 2 30.23 37.91 21.74
C ASP A 2 30.33 38.14 20.25
N MET A 3 30.81 37.13 19.54
CA MET A 3 30.53 36.93 18.12
C MET A 3 30.03 35.50 17.99
N ASP A 4 28.95 35.34 17.22
CA ASP A 4 28.35 34.08 16.79
C ASP A 4 27.28 33.45 17.69
N GLU A 5 26.43 34.29 18.29
CA GLU A 5 25.01 33.95 18.33
C GLU A 5 24.48 34.13 16.90
N MET A 6 24.73 33.12 16.06
CA MET A 6 24.22 33.04 14.70
C MET A 6 22.71 33.23 14.74
N ASP A 7 22.28 34.39 14.24
CA ASP A 7 20.91 34.78 14.01
C ASP A 7 20.24 33.81 13.04
N PHE A 8 19.83 32.66 13.57
CA PHE A 8 19.10 31.62 12.85
C PHE A 8 17.69 32.09 12.44
N TYR A 9 17.28 33.29 12.88
CA TYR A 9 15.92 33.82 12.74
C TYR A 9 15.76 34.88 11.63
N SER A 10 16.85 35.32 10.99
CA SER A 10 16.79 36.30 9.88
C SER A 10 17.29 35.79 8.53
N LEU A 11 17.45 34.46 8.34
CA LEU A 11 17.79 33.91 7.03
C LEU A 11 16.70 34.27 6.01
N ASP A 12 17.04 35.18 5.09
CA ASP A 12 16.23 35.54 3.94
C ASP A 12 15.75 34.26 3.23
N GLU A 13 14.46 34.17 2.94
CA GLU A 13 13.82 32.99 2.35
C GLU A 13 14.54 32.58 1.04
N GLN A 14 15.11 33.56 0.33
CA GLN A 14 15.91 33.33 -0.87
C GLN A 14 17.22 32.59 -0.58
N ALA A 15 17.93 32.94 0.50
CA ALA A 15 19.17 32.29 0.90
C ALA A 15 18.92 30.82 1.28
N ILE A 16 17.81 30.54 1.98
CA ILE A 16 17.39 29.17 2.31
C ILE A 16 17.12 28.37 1.02
N LYS A 17 16.39 28.95 0.06
CA LYS A 17 16.08 28.28 -1.22
C LYS A 17 17.33 27.98 -2.05
N GLN A 18 18.29 28.91 -2.08
CA GLN A 18 19.56 28.72 -2.77
C GLN A 18 20.38 27.59 -2.13
N GLU A 19 20.47 27.56 -0.80
CA GLU A 19 21.17 26.51 -0.07
C GLU A 19 20.52 25.14 -0.27
N ILE A 20 19.18 25.05 -0.27
CA ILE A 20 18.45 23.81 -0.56
C ILE A 20 18.73 23.35 -2.01
N ALA A 21 18.72 24.26 -2.98
CA ALA A 21 18.98 23.93 -4.39
C ALA A 21 20.40 23.39 -4.57
N TYR A 22 21.40 24.06 -3.97
CA TYR A 22 22.79 23.64 -3.97
C TYR A 22 22.97 22.25 -3.35
N LYS A 23 22.38 22.01 -2.17
CA LYS A 23 22.46 20.70 -1.51
C LYS A 23 21.78 19.60 -2.32
N LYS A 24 20.64 19.90 -2.95
CA LYS A 24 19.89 18.94 -3.79
C LYS A 24 20.68 18.48 -5.00
N GLU A 25 21.50 19.35 -5.60
CA GLU A 25 22.37 19.01 -6.73
C GLU A 25 23.55 18.12 -6.32
N ARG A 26 24.13 18.33 -5.12
CA ARG A 26 25.28 17.56 -4.64
C ARG A 26 24.94 16.24 -3.96
N LEU A 27 23.76 16.12 -3.36
CA LEU A 27 23.28 14.92 -2.66
C LEU A 27 23.46 13.59 -3.45
N PRO A 28 23.21 13.51 -4.77
CA PRO A 28 23.41 12.25 -5.51
C PRO A 28 24.87 11.92 -5.81
N ILE A 29 25.77 12.92 -5.79
CA ILE A 29 27.18 12.77 -6.20
C ILE A 29 28.09 12.49 -4.99
N GLU A 30 27.72 13.01 -3.82
CA GLU A 30 28.54 12.93 -2.61
C GLU A 30 28.70 11.49 -2.09
N ASP A 31 29.86 11.22 -1.49
CA ASP A 31 30.18 9.92 -0.90
C ASP A 31 29.23 9.54 0.25
N ILE A 32 28.89 8.24 0.29
CA ILE A 32 28.07 7.65 1.35
C ILE A 32 28.94 7.41 2.57
N LEU A 33 28.60 8.05 3.69
CA LEU A 33 29.26 7.87 4.98
C LEU A 33 28.67 6.69 5.76
N PHE A 34 27.34 6.53 5.71
CA PHE A 34 26.63 5.50 6.46
C PHE A 34 25.33 5.14 5.75
N SER A 35 24.95 3.87 5.77
CA SER A 35 23.71 3.38 5.19
C SER A 35 22.95 2.53 6.19
N TRP A 36 21.63 2.70 6.27
CA TRP A 36 20.77 1.83 7.07
C TRP A 36 19.47 1.52 6.33
N VAL A 37 18.90 0.37 6.65
CA VAL A 37 17.65 -0.11 6.07
C VAL A 37 16.61 -0.16 7.17
N CYS A 38 15.45 0.41 6.89
CA CYS A 38 14.30 0.36 7.78
C CYS A 38 13.10 -0.22 7.01
N THR A 39 12.55 -1.32 7.53
CA THR A 39 11.29 -1.87 7.05
C THR A 39 10.29 -1.74 8.19
N PRO A 40 9.51 -0.63 8.25
CA PRO A 40 8.50 -0.46 9.27
C PRO A 40 7.55 -1.65 9.25
N LYS A 41 7.22 -2.14 10.44
CA LYS A 41 6.16 -3.13 10.59
C LYS A 41 4.85 -2.49 10.17
N ARG A 42 3.97 -3.31 9.61
CA ARG A 42 2.62 -2.88 9.26
C ARG A 42 1.92 -2.28 10.48
N LEU A 43 1.23 -1.18 10.25
CA LEU A 43 0.48 -0.49 11.29
C LEU A 43 -0.72 -1.36 11.69
N PHE A 44 -0.96 -1.47 13.01
CA PHE A 44 -2.09 -2.25 13.52
C PHE A 44 -3.44 -1.75 12.96
N GLY A 45 -3.59 -0.43 12.77
CA GLY A 45 -4.80 0.16 12.18
C GLY A 45 -5.09 -0.30 10.75
N GLU A 46 -4.05 -0.56 9.94
CA GLU A 46 -4.20 -1.06 8.58
C GLU A 46 -4.68 -2.51 8.56
N GLU A 47 -4.15 -3.35 9.47
CA GLU A 47 -4.65 -4.73 9.64
C GLU A 47 -6.10 -4.72 10.10
N VAL A 48 -6.47 -3.92 11.10
CA VAL A 48 -7.86 -3.81 11.58
C VAL A 48 -8.80 -3.37 10.45
N LEU A 49 -8.39 -2.41 9.62
CA LEU A 49 -9.18 -1.95 8.48
C LEU A 49 -9.36 -3.06 7.43
N VAL A 50 -8.29 -3.78 7.08
CA VAL A 50 -8.34 -4.92 6.16
C VAL A 50 -9.26 -6.03 6.70
N PHE A 51 -9.12 -6.41 7.97
CA PHE A 51 -10.00 -7.40 8.60
C PHE A 51 -11.46 -6.93 8.68
N GLY A 52 -11.66 -5.64 8.97
CA GLY A 52 -12.98 -5.02 8.96
C GLY A 52 -13.66 -5.13 7.59
N MET A 53 -12.96 -4.79 6.51
CA MET A 53 -13.49 -4.92 5.14
C MET A 53 -13.81 -6.37 4.76
N MET A 54 -13.05 -7.35 5.24
CA MET A 54 -13.30 -8.76 4.94
C MET A 54 -14.54 -9.31 5.67
N ILE A 55 -14.78 -8.88 6.91
CA ILE A 55 -15.73 -9.56 7.81
C ILE A 55 -17.03 -8.75 7.97
N ILE A 56 -16.95 -7.42 8.09
CA ILE A 56 -18.11 -6.57 8.43
C ILE A 56 -19.21 -6.65 7.37
N PRO A 57 -18.94 -6.53 6.06
CA PRO A 57 -19.99 -6.61 5.05
C PRO A 57 -20.73 -7.96 5.08
N SER A 58 -20.00 -9.06 5.25
CA SER A 58 -20.58 -10.39 5.40
C SER A 58 -21.43 -10.53 6.65
N LEU A 59 -21.00 -9.96 7.78
CA LEU A 59 -21.79 -9.96 9.01
C LEU A 59 -23.08 -9.14 8.86
N ILE A 60 -23.02 -7.98 8.19
CA ILE A 60 -24.20 -7.15 7.92
C ILE A 60 -25.23 -7.93 7.09
N VAL A 61 -24.79 -8.61 6.03
CA VAL A 61 -25.68 -9.43 5.19
C VAL A 61 -26.27 -10.59 6.01
N ALA A 62 -25.46 -11.29 6.80
CA ALA A 62 -25.96 -12.38 7.65
C ALA A 62 -27.00 -11.94 8.68
N LEU A 63 -26.94 -10.68 9.13
CA LEU A 63 -27.86 -10.14 10.14
C LEU A 63 -29.16 -9.60 9.53
N LEU A 64 -29.09 -9.08 8.31
CA LEU A 64 -30.23 -8.44 7.63
C LEU A 64 -31.05 -9.42 6.77
N VAL A 65 -30.45 -10.53 6.33
CA VAL A 65 -31.09 -11.46 5.39
C VAL A 65 -31.55 -12.71 6.13
N PRO A 66 -32.81 -13.17 5.94
CA PRO A 66 -33.29 -14.43 6.50
C PRO A 66 -32.43 -15.62 6.06
N PRO A 67 -32.26 -16.65 6.90
CA PRO A 67 -31.45 -17.81 6.55
C PRO A 67 -32.23 -18.78 5.65
N THR A 68 -32.43 -18.41 4.38
CA THR A 68 -32.88 -19.35 3.35
C THR A 68 -31.68 -19.92 2.58
N ILE A 69 -31.89 -21.02 1.83
CA ILE A 69 -30.82 -21.68 1.06
C ILE A 69 -30.31 -20.77 -0.07
N GLU A 70 -31.20 -20.02 -0.72
CA GLU A 70 -30.83 -19.08 -1.79
C GLU A 70 -30.03 -17.90 -1.23
N ASP A 71 -30.45 -17.38 -0.08
CA ASP A 71 -29.77 -16.29 0.62
C ASP A 71 -28.37 -16.69 1.13
N PHE A 72 -28.19 -17.97 1.50
CA PHE A 72 -26.89 -18.50 1.89
C PHE A 72 -25.86 -18.43 0.75
N VAL A 73 -26.27 -18.75 -0.49
CA VAL A 73 -25.39 -18.68 -1.67
C VAL A 73 -24.95 -17.25 -1.93
N VAL A 74 -25.87 -16.29 -1.81
CA VAL A 74 -25.59 -14.85 -1.97
C VAL A 74 -24.62 -14.37 -0.88
N TRP A 75 -24.88 -14.70 0.37
CA TRP A 75 -24.01 -14.37 1.50
C TRP A 75 -22.60 -14.96 1.33
N PHE A 76 -22.51 -16.22 0.91
CA PHE A 76 -21.23 -16.89 0.68
C PHE A 76 -20.45 -16.23 -0.47
N GLY A 77 -21.13 -15.89 -1.56
CA GLY A 77 -20.53 -15.17 -2.69
C GLY A 77 -19.96 -13.80 -2.29
N ILE A 78 -20.74 -13.00 -1.55
CA ILE A 78 -20.29 -11.70 -1.02
C ILE A 78 -19.07 -11.87 -0.12
N THR A 79 -19.09 -12.89 0.74
CA THR A 79 -17.98 -13.19 1.66
C THR A 79 -16.70 -13.51 0.92
N ILE A 80 -16.76 -14.34 -0.12
CA ILE A 80 -15.58 -14.65 -0.94
C ILE A 80 -15.05 -13.37 -1.60
N VAL A 81 -15.91 -12.55 -2.19
CA VAL A 81 -15.48 -11.31 -2.86
C VAL A 81 -14.81 -10.35 -1.87
N MET A 82 -15.39 -10.18 -0.68
CA MET A 82 -14.83 -9.29 0.34
C MET A 82 -13.51 -9.80 0.91
N VAL A 83 -13.37 -11.12 1.09
CA VAL A 83 -12.10 -11.75 1.48
C VAL A 83 -11.03 -11.53 0.41
N LEU A 84 -11.37 -11.75 -0.87
CA LEU A 84 -10.44 -11.53 -1.98
C LEU A 84 -10.01 -10.06 -2.08
N LEU A 85 -10.95 -9.12 -1.92
CA LEU A 85 -10.67 -7.68 -1.94
C LEU A 85 -9.80 -7.26 -0.75
N GLY A 86 -10.10 -7.74 0.45
CA GLY A 86 -9.29 -7.44 1.65
C GLY A 86 -7.88 -8.00 1.54
N LEU A 87 -7.72 -9.23 1.03
CA LEU A 87 -6.41 -9.79 0.73
C LEU A 87 -5.69 -8.98 -0.36
N TYR A 88 -6.39 -8.54 -1.39
CA TYR A 88 -5.81 -7.68 -2.43
C TYR A 88 -5.21 -6.40 -1.82
N LEU A 89 -6.01 -5.64 -1.06
CA LEU A 89 -5.56 -4.41 -0.40
C LEU A 89 -4.41 -4.67 0.57
N ARG A 90 -4.45 -5.80 1.29
CA ARG A 90 -3.39 -6.23 2.21
C ARG A 90 -2.04 -6.38 1.51
N PHE A 91 -2.02 -6.92 0.30
CA PHE A 91 -0.78 -7.24 -0.41
C PHE A 91 -0.33 -6.15 -1.39
N THR A 92 -1.20 -5.23 -1.81
CA THR A 92 -0.84 -4.13 -2.72
C THR A 92 -0.66 -2.80 -2.02
N GLU A 93 -1.64 -2.39 -1.22
CA GLU A 93 -1.72 -1.03 -0.68
C GLU A 93 -1.00 -0.95 0.67
N PHE A 94 -1.31 -1.90 1.57
CA PHE A 94 -0.78 -1.94 2.94
C PHE A 94 0.48 -2.79 3.06
N GLN A 95 1.29 -2.84 2.00
CA GLN A 95 2.58 -3.51 2.05
C GLN A 95 3.61 -2.66 2.82
N PRO A 96 4.39 -3.26 3.73
CA PRO A 96 5.48 -2.54 4.38
C PRO A 96 6.51 -2.18 3.31
N LYS A 97 6.78 -0.89 3.12
CA LYS A 97 7.80 -0.41 2.18
C LYS A 97 9.18 -0.47 2.85
N THR A 98 10.21 -0.89 2.14
CA THR A 98 11.59 -0.85 2.66
C THR A 98 12.20 0.51 2.32
N TYR A 99 12.68 1.21 3.34
CA TYR A 99 13.39 2.47 3.18
C TYR A 99 14.88 2.22 3.35
N ARG A 100 15.65 2.53 2.31
CA ARG A 100 17.11 2.55 2.37
C ARG A 100 17.54 4.00 2.52
N TYR A 101 18.20 4.31 3.63
CA TYR A 101 18.71 5.64 3.91
C TYR A 101 20.22 5.65 3.79
N GLU A 102 20.75 6.65 3.12
CA GLU A 102 22.17 6.86 2.92
C GLU A 102 22.52 8.27 3.40
N LEU A 103 23.35 8.35 4.44
CA LEU A 103 23.90 9.59 4.96
C LEU A 103 25.14 9.96 4.14
N THR A 104 25.14 11.18 3.62
CA THR A 104 26.27 11.81 2.93
C THR A 104 26.74 13.02 3.75
N LYS A 105 27.87 13.62 3.37
CA LYS A 105 28.36 14.86 4.00
C LYS A 105 27.40 16.06 3.84
N VAL A 106 26.55 16.01 2.82
CA VAL A 106 25.63 17.12 2.46
C VAL A 106 24.22 16.90 3.03
N GLY A 107 23.81 15.65 3.25
CA GLY A 107 22.50 15.31 3.81
C GLY A 107 22.14 13.83 3.68
N ILE A 108 20.87 13.49 3.90
CA ILE A 108 20.35 12.12 3.80
C ILE A 108 19.60 11.97 2.48
N ARG A 109 19.98 10.98 1.67
CA ARG A 109 19.16 10.51 0.56
C ARG A 109 18.47 9.21 0.94
N TYR A 110 17.27 8.99 0.41
CA TYR A 110 16.52 7.77 0.67
C TYR A 110 16.01 7.16 -0.63
N THR A 111 15.91 5.84 -0.65
CA THR A 111 15.29 5.08 -1.73
C THR A 111 14.19 4.21 -1.12
N ILE A 112 13.03 4.21 -1.77
CA ILE A 112 11.88 3.41 -1.37
C ILE A 112 11.83 2.19 -2.27
N GLU A 113 11.86 1.01 -1.67
CA GLU A 113 11.72 -0.27 -2.35
C GLU A 113 10.35 -0.85 -1.98
N GLU A 114 9.50 -1.06 -3.00
CA GLU A 114 8.19 -1.68 -2.83
C GLU A 114 8.36 -3.19 -2.65
N ASN A 115 7.95 -3.72 -1.50
CA ASN A 115 8.07 -5.14 -1.19
C ASN A 115 6.85 -5.94 -1.70
N VAL A 116 6.39 -5.68 -2.92
CA VAL A 116 5.29 -6.47 -3.50
C VAL A 116 5.86 -7.84 -3.79
N HIS A 117 5.36 -8.87 -3.09
CA HIS A 117 5.81 -10.22 -3.36
C HIS A 117 5.44 -10.62 -4.80
N GLU A 118 6.41 -11.05 -5.60
CA GLU A 118 6.20 -11.44 -7.01
C GLU A 118 5.09 -12.50 -7.19
N ASN A 119 4.87 -13.33 -6.17
CA ASN A 119 3.81 -14.33 -6.13
C ASN A 119 2.42 -13.70 -6.18
N PHE A 120 2.24 -12.51 -5.61
CA PHE A 120 0.96 -11.80 -5.66
C PHE A 120 0.63 -11.35 -7.08
N TYR A 121 1.61 -10.87 -7.84
CA TYR A 121 1.43 -10.51 -9.25
C TYR A 121 1.03 -11.72 -10.11
N LYS A 122 1.66 -12.88 -9.86
CA LYS A 122 1.29 -14.15 -10.53
C LYS A 122 -0.11 -14.61 -10.12
N PHE A 123 -0.45 -14.50 -8.84
CA PHE A 123 -1.74 -14.90 -8.29
C PHE A 123 -2.89 -14.02 -8.79
N SER A 124 -2.76 -12.69 -8.76
CA SER A 124 -3.78 -11.76 -9.25
C SER A 124 -4.03 -11.95 -10.74
N ARG A 125 -2.97 -12.16 -11.52
CA ARG A 125 -3.06 -12.46 -12.95
C ARG A 125 -3.73 -13.82 -13.23
N ALA A 126 -3.46 -14.83 -12.42
CA ALA A 126 -4.12 -16.13 -12.52
C ALA A 126 -5.61 -16.05 -12.12
N GLY A 127 -5.91 -15.35 -11.04
CA GLY A 127 -7.27 -15.11 -10.56
C GLY A 127 -8.13 -14.36 -11.56
N GLY A 128 -7.59 -13.29 -12.18
CA GLY A 128 -8.29 -12.55 -13.24
C GLY A 128 -8.61 -13.40 -14.46
N LYS A 129 -7.68 -14.28 -14.88
CA LYS A 129 -7.93 -15.25 -15.97
C LYS A 129 -9.03 -16.24 -15.62
N LEU A 130 -9.03 -16.73 -14.38
CA LEU A 130 -10.03 -17.68 -13.90
C LEU A 130 -11.41 -17.03 -13.82
N ALA A 131 -11.51 -15.80 -13.31
CA ALA A 131 -12.76 -15.04 -13.27
C ALA A 131 -13.31 -14.77 -14.68
N ALA A 132 -12.46 -14.38 -15.63
CA ALA A 132 -12.86 -14.20 -17.03
C ALA A 132 -13.32 -15.50 -17.69
N PHE A 133 -12.69 -16.64 -17.37
CA PHE A 133 -13.11 -17.94 -17.87
C PHE A 133 -14.48 -18.36 -17.31
N VAL A 134 -14.68 -18.19 -16.00
CA VAL A 134 -15.95 -18.48 -15.34
C VAL A 134 -17.07 -17.58 -15.84
N SER A 135 -16.81 -16.29 -16.10
CA SER A 135 -17.82 -15.38 -16.63
C SER A 135 -18.26 -15.75 -18.06
N VAL A 136 -17.34 -16.19 -18.92
CA VAL A 136 -17.66 -16.70 -20.26
C VAL A 136 -18.53 -17.97 -20.17
N ILE A 137 -18.19 -18.91 -19.28
CA ILE A 137 -19.01 -20.11 -19.05
C ILE A 137 -20.40 -19.71 -18.55
N ALA A 138 -20.49 -18.80 -17.59
CA ALA A 138 -21.77 -18.33 -17.06
C ALA A 138 -22.65 -17.71 -18.17
N VAL A 139 -22.10 -16.88 -19.05
CA VAL A 139 -22.87 -16.31 -20.19
C VAL A 139 -23.37 -17.40 -21.13
N ILE A 140 -22.56 -18.41 -21.44
CA ILE A 140 -22.95 -19.50 -22.36
C ILE A 140 -24.08 -20.36 -21.77
N PHE A 141 -24.02 -20.69 -20.49
CA PHE A 141 -24.96 -21.62 -19.86
C PHE A 141 -26.18 -20.95 -19.23
N LEU A 142 -26.05 -19.74 -18.69
CA LEU A 142 -27.14 -19.01 -18.03
C LEU A 142 -27.78 -17.94 -18.92
N GLY A 143 -27.08 -17.45 -19.95
CA GLY A 143 -27.61 -16.49 -20.91
C GLY A 143 -28.84 -16.98 -21.71
N PRO A 144 -28.93 -18.26 -22.13
CA PRO A 144 -30.11 -18.78 -22.83
C PRO A 144 -31.33 -19.04 -21.92
N LEU A 145 -31.18 -18.93 -20.60
CA LEU A 145 -32.22 -19.18 -19.59
C LEU A 145 -32.86 -17.89 -19.06
N ALA A 146 -32.40 -16.71 -19.51
CA ALA A 146 -32.89 -15.39 -19.15
C ALA A 146 -33.85 -14.81 -20.20
#